data_AF-A0A151TBB7-F1
#
_entry.id   AF-A0A151TBB7-F1
#
_cell.length_a   1.000
_cell.length_b   1.000
_cell.length_c   1.000
_cell.angle_alpha   90.00
_cell.angle_beta   90.00
_cell.angle_gamma   90.00
#
_symmetry.space_group_name_H-M   'P 1'
#
loop_
_entity.id
_entity.type
_entity.pdbx_description
1 polymer ?
#
loop_
_entity_poly.entity_id
_entity_poly.type
_entity_poly.pdbx_seq_one_letter_code
_entity_poly.pdbx_strand_id
1 'polypeptide(L)'
;MADASPRTDISTDVDTDDKNQLYDRNLSIVAVSDSSDRSKDKSDQKTLRRLAQNREAARKSRLKKKAYVQQLESSRLKLTQLEQELQRARQQGIFISSSGDQAHTLSGNGISWAMQFDAEYARWLEEQNRQTNELRAAVNSHASDTELRMIVDGILAHYDEIFRLKGVAAKADVFHLLSGMWKTPAERCFLWLGGFRSSELLKVRLHCLFSYTLILFFVVLMV
;
A
#
# COMPACT_ATOMS: atom_id res chain seq x y z
N MET A 1 -35.02 -18.19 -33.01
CA MET A 1 -34.89 -18.28 -31.54
C MET A 1 -35.03 -16.88 -30.99
N ALA A 2 -36.09 -16.66 -30.23
CA ALA A 2 -36.34 -15.47 -29.43
C ALA A 2 -35.26 -15.34 -28.34
N ASP A 3 -34.85 -14.13 -27.97
CA ASP A 3 -35.46 -13.48 -26.81
C ASP A 3 -35.11 -11.98 -26.76
N ALA A 4 -36.10 -11.20 -26.40
CA ALA A 4 -36.08 -9.74 -26.36
C ALA A 4 -35.59 -9.27 -24.99
N SER A 5 -34.78 -8.22 -24.95
CA SER A 5 -34.34 -7.57 -23.71
C SER A 5 -35.32 -6.43 -23.36
N PRO A 6 -36.07 -6.50 -22.24
CA PRO A 6 -36.95 -5.41 -21.85
C PRO A 6 -36.19 -4.41 -20.98
N ARG A 7 -36.17 -3.16 -21.45
CA ARG A 7 -36.01 -1.96 -20.62
C ARG A 7 -37.20 -1.90 -19.67
N THR A 8 -36.93 -1.67 -18.39
CA THR A 8 -37.89 -1.28 -17.35
C THR A 8 -37.12 -0.41 -16.34
N ASP A 9 -37.67 0.58 -15.66
CA ASP A 9 -38.80 1.47 -15.90
C ASP A 9 -38.55 2.67 -14.99
N ILE A 10 -38.84 3.88 -15.49
CA ILE A 10 -39.10 5.05 -14.67
C ILE A 10 -40.47 4.81 -14.03
N SER A 11 -40.57 4.87 -12.71
CA SER A 11 -41.88 4.95 -12.07
C SER A 11 -41.81 5.83 -10.83
N THR A 12 -42.60 6.90 -10.92
CA THR A 12 -42.84 7.94 -9.93
C THR A 12 -43.82 7.39 -8.90
N ASP A 13 -43.44 7.38 -7.62
CA ASP A 13 -44.32 6.99 -6.53
C ASP A 13 -45.23 8.19 -6.18
N VAL A 14 -46.53 7.97 -6.35
CA VAL A 14 -47.63 8.91 -6.15
C VAL A 14 -48.17 8.73 -4.74
N ASP A 15 -48.20 9.81 -3.97
CA ASP A 15 -48.93 9.92 -2.69
C ASP A 15 -50.37 9.38 -2.88
N THR A 16 -50.80 8.46 -2.01
CA THR A 16 -52.22 8.12 -1.87
C THR A 16 -52.57 8.06 -0.39
N ASP A 17 -53.20 9.15 0.04
CA ASP A 17 -53.95 9.29 1.28
C ASP A 17 -55.38 8.80 0.97
N ASP A 18 -55.89 7.74 1.59
CA ASP A 18 -57.35 7.60 1.68
C ASP A 18 -57.88 6.75 2.84
N LYS A 19 -59.05 7.21 3.26
CA LYS A 19 -59.94 6.88 4.37
C LYS A 19 -60.28 5.39 4.54
N ASN A 20 -60.60 5.02 5.78
CA ASN A 20 -61.67 4.06 6.03
C ASN A 20 -62.61 4.58 7.14
N GLN A 21 -63.81 4.96 6.72
CA GLN A 21 -64.97 5.16 7.58
C GLN A 21 -65.71 3.83 7.78
N LEU A 22 -66.16 3.63 9.03
CA LEU A 22 -67.46 3.08 9.44
C LEU A 22 -67.91 1.71 8.88
N TYR A 23 -67.93 0.72 9.77
CA TYR A 23 -69.06 -0.20 9.90
C TYR A 23 -69.55 -0.19 11.35
N ASP A 24 -70.83 0.15 11.48
CA ASP A 24 -71.62 0.25 12.71
C ASP A 24 -72.48 -1.01 12.88
N ARG A 25 -72.80 -1.39 14.13
CA ARG A 25 -74.06 -2.01 14.63
C ARG A 25 -73.88 -3.06 15.74
N ASN A 26 -73.99 -2.55 16.98
CA ASN A 26 -74.74 -3.03 18.16
C ASN A 26 -74.89 -4.54 18.49
N LEU A 27 -74.44 -4.93 19.70
CA LEU A 27 -75.32 -5.54 20.71
C LEU A 27 -74.73 -5.40 22.14
N SER A 28 -75.52 -4.83 23.04
CA SER A 28 -75.26 -4.68 24.48
C SER A 28 -75.36 -6.00 25.24
N ILE A 29 -74.45 -6.28 26.20
CA ILE A 29 -74.71 -7.00 27.47
C ILE A 29 -73.53 -6.74 28.44
N VAL A 30 -73.87 -6.06 29.54
CA VAL A 30 -73.45 -6.28 30.94
C VAL A 30 -71.94 -6.38 31.29
N ALA A 31 -71.48 -5.28 31.89
CA ALA A 31 -70.67 -5.17 33.11
C ALA A 31 -69.17 -5.57 33.15
N VAL A 32 -68.45 -4.68 33.83
CA VAL A 32 -67.22 -4.87 34.62
C VAL A 32 -65.88 -4.60 33.89
N SER A 33 -65.13 -3.67 34.50
CA SER A 33 -63.68 -3.45 34.43
C SER A 33 -63.09 -2.58 33.30
N ASP A 34 -63.22 -1.28 33.52
CA ASP A 34 -62.32 -0.23 33.07
C ASP A 34 -60.90 -0.43 33.63
N SER A 35 -60.01 -1.07 32.85
CA SER A 35 -58.54 -0.99 33.07
C SER A 35 -57.66 -1.43 31.87
N SER A 36 -58.22 -1.95 30.79
CA SER A 36 -57.44 -2.51 29.65
C SER A 36 -56.92 -1.47 28.67
N ASP A 37 -57.65 -0.37 28.44
CA ASP A 37 -57.35 0.59 27.35
C ASP A 37 -56.03 1.35 27.55
N ARG A 38 -55.69 1.71 28.79
CA ARG A 38 -54.47 2.47 29.09
C ARG A 38 -53.18 1.67 28.89
N SER A 39 -53.27 0.34 28.79
CA SER A 39 -52.10 -0.54 28.59
C SER A 39 -51.75 -0.73 27.12
N LYS A 40 -52.77 -0.80 26.26
CA LYS A 40 -52.63 -0.96 24.80
C LYS A 40 -52.16 0.34 24.15
N ASP A 41 -52.70 1.48 24.55
CA ASP A 41 -52.25 2.81 24.11
C ASP A 41 -50.76 3.06 24.44
N LYS A 42 -50.28 2.60 25.60
CA LYS A 42 -48.85 2.73 25.96
C LYS A 42 -47.95 1.83 25.12
N SER A 43 -48.41 0.62 24.78
CA SER A 43 -47.74 -0.31 23.87
C SER A 43 -47.63 0.28 22.47
N ASP A 44 -48.72 0.85 21.97
CA ASP A 44 -48.81 1.41 20.62
C ASP A 44 -47.99 2.70 20.52
N GLN A 45 -48.02 3.55 21.56
CA GLN A 45 -47.14 4.72 21.67
C GLN A 45 -45.66 4.33 21.70
N LYS A 46 -45.27 3.24 22.40
CA LYS A 46 -43.89 2.73 22.39
C LYS A 46 -43.50 2.20 21.01
N THR A 47 -44.41 1.53 20.32
CA THR A 47 -44.20 1.00 18.97
C THR A 47 -44.02 2.13 17.95
N LEU A 48 -44.85 3.18 18.03
CA LEU A 48 -44.73 4.38 17.19
C LEU A 48 -43.39 5.10 17.40
N ARG A 49 -42.92 5.24 18.65
CA ARG A 49 -41.60 5.82 18.94
C ARG A 49 -40.46 5.00 18.35
N ARG A 50 -40.52 3.66 18.45
CA ARG A 50 -39.50 2.77 17.86
C ARG A 50 -39.47 2.87 16.34
N LEU A 51 -40.63 2.95 15.69
CA LEU A 51 -40.75 3.12 14.24
C LEU A 51 -40.17 4.47 13.79
N ALA A 52 -40.46 5.56 14.51
CA ALA A 52 -39.88 6.87 14.23
C ALA A 52 -38.34 6.85 14.33
N GLN A 53 -37.80 6.28 15.40
CA GLN A 53 -36.34 6.12 15.58
C GLN A 53 -35.71 5.23 14.49
N ASN A 54 -36.38 4.15 14.10
CA ASN A 54 -35.90 3.28 13.01
C ASN A 54 -35.91 4.01 11.66
N ARG A 55 -36.94 4.82 11.38
CA ARG A 55 -37.01 5.68 10.18
C ARG A 55 -35.85 6.68 10.15
N GLU A 56 -35.57 7.34 11.26
CA GLU A 56 -34.44 8.27 11.38
C GLU A 56 -33.08 7.55 11.26
N ALA A 57 -32.92 6.41 11.91
CA ALA A 57 -31.72 5.59 11.81
C ALA A 57 -31.46 5.11 10.37
N ALA A 58 -32.51 4.68 9.65
CA ALA A 58 -32.43 4.29 8.26
C ALA A 58 -32.02 5.47 7.35
N ARG A 59 -32.58 6.67 7.56
CA ARG A 59 -32.17 7.88 6.83
C ARG A 59 -30.69 8.20 7.08
N LYS A 60 -30.25 8.19 8.34
CA LYS A 60 -28.85 8.45 8.71
C LYS A 60 -27.90 7.41 8.11
N SER A 61 -28.28 6.14 8.13
CA SER A 61 -27.52 5.05 7.51
C SER A 61 -27.38 5.25 6.00
N ARG A 62 -28.50 5.51 5.30
CA ARG A 62 -28.50 5.81 3.86
C ARG A 62 -27.62 7.00 3.52
N LEU A 63 -27.69 8.08 4.30
CA LEU A 63 -26.89 9.28 4.07
C LEU A 63 -25.39 9.00 4.24
N LYS A 64 -25.00 8.29 5.30
CA LYS A 64 -23.60 7.88 5.52
C LYS A 64 -23.08 6.99 4.39
N LYS A 65 -23.88 6.00 3.95
CA LYS A 65 -23.51 5.13 2.83
C LYS A 65 -23.34 5.93 1.55
N LYS A 66 -24.24 6.88 1.27
CA LYS A 66 -24.15 7.77 0.10
C LYS A 66 -22.87 8.61 0.14
N ALA A 67 -22.55 9.22 1.28
CA ALA A 67 -21.32 10.00 1.43
C ALA A 67 -20.05 9.15 1.25
N TYR A 68 -20.02 7.95 1.82
CA TYR A 68 -18.89 7.02 1.66
C TYR A 68 -18.71 6.58 0.20
N VAL A 69 -19.79 6.26 -0.51
CA VAL A 69 -19.74 5.90 -1.94
C VAL A 69 -19.23 7.08 -2.77
N GLN A 70 -19.70 8.31 -2.52
CA GLN A 70 -19.17 9.50 -3.19
C GLN A 70 -17.67 9.70 -2.91
N GLN A 71 -17.23 9.48 -1.67
CA GLN A 71 -15.81 9.54 -1.33
C GLN A 71 -15.01 8.48 -2.11
N LEU A 72 -15.52 7.26 -2.24
CA LEU A 72 -14.88 6.21 -3.02
C LEU A 72 -14.79 6.57 -4.51
N GLU A 73 -15.85 7.13 -5.09
CA GLU A 73 -15.86 7.60 -6.47
C GLU A 73 -14.83 8.71 -6.70
N SER A 74 -14.76 9.68 -5.78
CA SER A 74 -13.76 10.76 -5.83
C SER A 74 -12.33 10.21 -5.71
N SER A 75 -12.11 9.24 -4.84
CA SER A 75 -10.80 8.60 -4.64
C SER A 75 -10.40 7.80 -5.88
N ARG A 76 -11.36 7.10 -6.52
CA ARG A 76 -11.13 6.36 -7.76
C ARG A 76 -10.69 7.30 -8.89
N LEU A 77 -11.38 8.42 -9.07
CA LEU A 77 -11.01 9.42 -10.08
C LEU A 77 -9.61 10.00 -9.83
N LYS A 78 -9.29 10.34 -8.57
CA LYS A 78 -7.97 10.84 -8.19
C LYS A 78 -6.86 9.82 -8.48
N LEU A 79 -7.13 8.54 -8.23
CA LEU A 79 -6.17 7.46 -8.51
C LEU A 79 -5.93 7.32 -10.01
N THR A 80 -6.98 7.35 -10.83
CA THR A 80 -6.84 7.35 -12.29
C THR A 80 -6.05 8.56 -12.80
N GLN A 81 -6.25 9.75 -12.21
CA GLN A 81 -5.46 10.93 -12.56
C GLN A 81 -3.98 10.77 -12.22
N LEU A 82 -3.66 10.32 -11.01
CA LEU A 82 -2.27 10.08 -10.60
C LEU A 82 -1.59 9.02 -11.46
N GLU A 83 -2.33 7.97 -11.86
CA GLU A 83 -1.82 6.95 -12.77
C GLU A 83 -1.49 7.51 -14.15
N GLN A 84 -2.33 8.39 -14.69
CA GLN A 84 -2.06 9.10 -15.95
C GLN A 84 -0.85 10.04 -15.84
N GLU A 85 -0.73 10.78 -14.72
CA GLU A 85 0.42 11.64 -14.47
C GLU A 85 1.72 10.84 -14.37
N LEU A 86 1.69 9.68 -13.71
CA LEU A 86 2.84 8.78 -13.60
C LEU A 86 3.22 8.17 -14.96
N GLN A 87 2.25 7.78 -15.78
CA GLN A 87 2.50 7.33 -17.16
C GLN A 87 3.13 8.44 -18.02
N ARG A 88 2.64 9.68 -17.88
CA ARG A 88 3.20 10.85 -18.57
C ARG A 88 4.63 11.14 -18.11
N ALA A 89 4.89 11.11 -16.81
CA ALA A 89 6.23 11.30 -16.25
C ALA A 89 7.21 10.21 -16.72
N ARG A 90 6.77 8.96 -16.85
CA ARG A 90 7.57 7.88 -17.45
C ARG A 90 7.88 8.14 -18.93
N GLN A 91 6.92 8.62 -19.72
CA GLN A 91 7.17 8.97 -21.13
C GLN A 91 8.11 10.17 -21.27
N GLN A 92 8.02 11.16 -20.38
CA GLN A 92 8.96 12.29 -20.33
C GLN A 92 10.35 11.85 -19.86
N GLY A 93 10.46 10.90 -18.92
CA GLY A 93 11.71 10.30 -18.49
C GLY A 93 12.41 9.47 -19.57
N ILE A 94 11.65 8.87 -20.50
CA ILE A 94 12.20 8.17 -21.67
C ILE A 94 12.89 9.14 -22.65
N PHE A 95 12.45 10.41 -22.73
CA PHE A 95 13.08 11.42 -23.59
C PHE A 95 14.38 12.01 -23.01
N ILE A 96 14.60 11.92 -21.69
CA ILE A 96 15.85 12.41 -21.07
C ILE A 96 16.98 11.36 -21.17
N SER A 97 16.66 10.07 -21.36
CA SER A 97 17.68 9.02 -21.53
C SER A 97 18.35 8.98 -22.91
N SER A 98 17.99 9.88 -23.84
CA SER A 98 18.58 9.95 -25.19
C SER A 98 19.61 11.07 -25.39
N SER A 99 19.89 11.90 -24.39
CA SER A 99 20.92 12.95 -24.50
C SER A 99 21.96 12.74 -23.42
N GLY A 100 23.11 12.22 -23.84
CA GLY A 100 24.32 12.20 -23.03
C GLY A 100 24.70 13.60 -22.57
N ASP A 101 25.44 13.65 -21.47
CA ASP A 101 26.07 14.82 -20.87
C ASP A 101 25.15 15.79 -20.10
N GLN A 102 24.78 15.40 -18.88
CA GLN A 102 24.82 16.36 -17.77
C GLN A 102 25.02 15.66 -16.42
N ALA A 103 26.24 15.18 -16.20
CA ALA A 103 26.76 15.09 -14.85
C ALA A 103 26.94 16.52 -14.32
N HIS A 104 26.60 16.73 -13.05
CA HIS A 104 26.79 17.97 -12.29
C HIS A 104 25.76 19.08 -12.59
N THR A 105 24.79 19.21 -11.68
CA THR A 105 24.23 20.45 -11.11
C THR A 105 22.71 20.41 -10.94
N LEU A 106 22.17 19.58 -10.05
CA LEU A 106 20.85 19.86 -9.45
C LEU A 106 20.87 19.52 -7.96
N SER A 107 21.39 20.50 -7.22
CA SER A 107 21.29 20.67 -5.79
C SER A 107 19.82 20.87 -5.39
N GLY A 108 19.17 19.85 -4.83
CA GLY A 108 17.89 20.01 -4.14
C GLY A 108 16.92 18.86 -4.37
N ASN A 109 17.05 17.78 -3.58
CA ASN A 109 15.99 16.92 -3.03
C ASN A 109 16.56 15.52 -2.75
N GLY A 110 16.41 15.00 -1.54
CA GLY A 110 16.81 13.63 -1.17
C GLY A 110 16.17 12.55 -2.06
N ILE A 111 15.03 12.86 -2.69
CA ILE A 111 14.34 12.02 -3.68
C ILE A 111 15.23 11.77 -4.92
N SER A 112 16.04 12.74 -5.35
CA SER A 112 16.93 12.60 -6.52
C SER A 112 18.05 11.59 -6.26
N TRP A 113 18.65 11.62 -5.07
CA TRP A 113 19.72 10.69 -4.69
C TRP A 113 19.20 9.28 -4.45
N ALA A 114 18.03 9.16 -3.83
CA ALA A 114 17.34 7.89 -3.64
C ALA A 114 17.05 7.20 -4.98
N MET A 115 16.46 7.92 -5.93
CA MET A 115 16.18 7.39 -7.27
C MET A 115 17.44 7.03 -8.05
N GLN A 116 18.51 7.82 -7.93
CA GLN A 116 19.79 7.52 -8.56
C GLN A 116 20.43 6.26 -7.98
N PHE A 117 20.46 6.11 -6.66
CA PHE A 117 20.97 4.90 -6.01
C PHE A 117 20.16 3.66 -6.42
N ASP A 118 18.83 3.75 -6.45
CA ASP A 118 17.97 2.64 -6.85
C ASP A 118 18.28 2.18 -8.30
N ALA A 119 18.53 3.13 -9.21
CA ALA A 119 18.90 2.84 -10.59
C ALA A 119 20.32 2.25 -10.73
N GLU A 120 21.29 2.77 -9.99
CA GLU A 120 22.66 2.22 -9.93
C GLU A 120 22.66 0.80 -9.35
N TYR A 121 21.90 0.57 -8.28
CA TYR A 121 21.76 -0.73 -7.65
C TYR A 121 21.14 -1.77 -8.59
N ALA A 122 20.11 -1.39 -9.34
CA ALA A 122 19.49 -2.26 -10.35
C ALA A 122 20.50 -2.67 -11.44
N ARG A 123 21.28 -1.71 -11.96
CA ARG A 123 22.36 -2.01 -12.92
C ARG A 123 23.44 -2.90 -12.33
N TRP A 124 23.80 -2.68 -11.06
CA TRP A 124 24.76 -3.54 -10.37
C TRP A 124 24.25 -4.99 -10.26
N LEU A 125 22.97 -5.19 -9.94
CA LEU A 125 22.35 -6.52 -9.89
C LEU A 125 22.35 -7.23 -11.24
N GLU A 126 22.05 -6.51 -12.33
CA GLU A 126 22.11 -7.06 -13.69
C GLU A 126 23.51 -7.58 -14.02
N GLU A 127 24.52 -6.79 -13.70
CA GLU A 127 25.93 -7.15 -13.92
C GLU A 127 26.38 -8.32 -13.02
N GLN A 128 25.94 -8.36 -11.76
CA GLN A 128 26.19 -9.52 -10.88
C GLN A 128 25.57 -10.79 -11.44
N ASN A 129 24.35 -10.72 -11.98
CA ASN A 129 23.71 -11.85 -12.62
C ASN A 129 24.46 -12.28 -13.90
N ARG A 130 24.96 -11.31 -14.69
CA ARG A 130 25.81 -11.58 -15.86
C ARG A 130 27.07 -12.33 -15.46
N GLN A 131 27.83 -11.81 -14.49
CA GLN A 131 29.07 -12.44 -14.01
C GLN A 131 28.83 -13.81 -13.36
N THR A 132 27.73 -13.98 -12.64
CA THR A 132 27.34 -15.29 -12.08
C THR A 132 27.08 -16.33 -13.17
N ASN A 133 26.41 -15.92 -14.25
CA ASN A 133 26.16 -16.80 -15.40
C ASN A 133 27.45 -17.09 -16.18
N GLU A 134 28.34 -16.11 -16.31
CA GLU A 134 29.67 -16.27 -16.91
C GLU A 134 30.51 -17.27 -16.12
N LEU A 135 30.57 -17.14 -14.79
CA LEU A 135 31.26 -18.10 -13.92
C LEU A 135 30.67 -19.51 -14.06
N ARG A 136 29.34 -19.63 -14.04
CA ARG A 136 28.66 -20.92 -14.24
C ARG A 136 29.00 -21.54 -15.59
N ALA A 137 29.03 -20.74 -16.65
CA ALA A 137 29.37 -21.20 -17.99
C ALA A 137 30.84 -21.68 -18.05
N ALA A 138 31.77 -20.90 -17.50
CA ALA A 138 33.19 -21.24 -17.44
C ALA A 138 33.45 -22.53 -16.66
N VAL A 139 32.77 -22.73 -15.53
CA VAL A 139 32.85 -23.99 -14.76
C VAL A 139 32.30 -25.16 -15.58
N ASN A 140 31.14 -24.99 -16.23
CA ASN A 140 30.53 -26.05 -17.03
C ASN A 140 31.38 -26.43 -18.27
N SER A 141 32.06 -25.46 -18.87
CA SER A 141 32.98 -25.70 -19.99
C SER A 141 34.36 -26.20 -19.57
N HIS A 142 34.60 -26.41 -18.26
CA HIS A 142 35.90 -26.79 -17.72
C HIS A 142 37.00 -25.80 -18.12
N ALA A 143 36.72 -24.50 -17.97
CA ALA A 143 37.68 -23.42 -18.22
C ALA A 143 38.94 -23.59 -17.38
N SER A 144 40.04 -23.03 -17.87
CA SER A 144 41.32 -23.09 -17.17
C SER A 144 41.28 -22.34 -15.83
N ASP A 145 42.15 -22.72 -14.89
CA ASP A 145 42.26 -22.05 -13.59
C ASP A 145 42.57 -20.55 -13.73
N THR A 146 43.33 -20.18 -14.76
CA THR A 146 43.63 -18.78 -15.09
C THR A 146 42.37 -18.00 -15.47
N GLU A 147 41.50 -18.57 -16.31
CA GLU A 147 40.23 -17.94 -16.70
C GLU A 147 39.28 -17.83 -15.52
N LEU A 148 39.17 -18.88 -14.71
CA LEU A 148 38.35 -18.86 -13.49
C LEU A 148 38.84 -17.79 -12.52
N ARG A 149 40.15 -17.65 -12.33
CA ARG A 149 40.72 -16.61 -11.47
C ARG A 149 40.39 -15.21 -11.98
N MET A 150 40.50 -14.96 -13.28
CA MET A 150 40.12 -13.66 -13.87
C MET A 150 38.63 -13.34 -13.64
N ILE A 151 37.74 -14.31 -13.81
CA ILE A 151 36.30 -14.12 -13.58
C ILE A 151 36.03 -13.82 -12.10
N VAL A 152 36.66 -14.56 -11.19
CA VAL A 152 36.52 -14.36 -9.74
C VAL A 152 37.06 -12.99 -9.31
N ASP A 153 38.23 -12.58 -9.82
CA ASP A 153 38.81 -11.27 -9.53
C ASP A 153 37.89 -10.14 -10.05
N GLY A 154 37.28 -10.32 -11.23
CA GLY A 154 36.27 -9.41 -11.77
C GLY A 154 35.00 -9.33 -10.92
N ILE A 155 34.54 -10.45 -10.36
CA ILE A 155 33.41 -10.48 -9.42
C ILE A 155 33.77 -9.73 -8.12
N LEU A 156 34.95 -9.99 -7.55
CA LEU A 156 35.40 -9.32 -6.33
C LEU A 156 35.49 -7.81 -6.51
N ALA A 157 36.06 -7.34 -7.63
CA ALA A 157 36.11 -5.92 -7.96
C ALA A 157 34.70 -5.32 -8.13
N HIS A 158 33.75 -6.08 -8.69
CA HIS A 158 32.35 -5.65 -8.81
C HIS A 158 31.66 -5.55 -7.44
N TYR A 159 32.05 -6.36 -6.45
CA TYR A 159 31.57 -6.21 -5.07
C TYR A 159 32.07 -4.92 -4.40
N ASP A 160 33.31 -4.50 -4.65
CA ASP A 160 33.82 -3.24 -4.08
C ASP A 160 32.96 -2.04 -4.52
N GLU A 161 32.44 -2.09 -5.75
CA GLU A 161 31.57 -1.04 -6.29
C GLU A 161 30.24 -0.92 -5.54
N ILE A 162 29.64 -2.04 -5.10
CA ILE A 162 28.40 -1.96 -4.32
C ILE A 162 28.61 -1.36 -2.94
N PHE A 163 29.74 -1.67 -2.29
CA PHE A 163 30.08 -1.06 -1.02
C PHE A 163 30.32 0.45 -1.17
N ARG A 164 30.96 0.86 -2.27
CA ARG A 164 31.15 2.28 -2.61
C ARG A 164 29.81 2.99 -2.81
N LEU A 165 28.90 2.43 -3.61
CA LEU A 165 27.56 2.98 -3.87
C LEU A 165 26.75 3.11 -2.56
N LYS A 166 26.74 2.06 -1.74
CA LYS A 166 26.08 2.06 -0.43
C LYS A 166 26.71 3.07 0.53
N GLY A 167 28.03 3.23 0.52
CA GLY A 167 28.73 4.23 1.31
C GLY A 167 28.37 5.67 0.92
N VAL A 168 28.19 5.94 -0.38
CA VAL A 168 27.71 7.25 -0.85
C VAL A 168 26.24 7.47 -0.44
N ALA A 169 25.38 6.47 -0.65
CA ALA A 169 23.98 6.53 -0.27
C ALA A 169 23.80 6.73 1.25
N ALA A 170 24.60 6.06 2.09
CA ALA A 170 24.57 6.22 3.54
C ALA A 170 24.87 7.66 4.00
N LYS A 171 25.82 8.32 3.30
CA LYS A 171 26.19 9.71 3.59
C LYS A 171 25.09 10.70 3.18
N ALA A 172 24.31 10.36 2.16
CA ALA A 172 23.22 11.19 1.67
C ALA A 172 21.92 10.98 2.47
N ASP A 173 21.49 9.73 2.62
CA ASP A 173 20.29 9.34 3.35
C ASP A 173 20.39 7.88 3.84
N VAL A 174 20.73 7.73 5.12
CA VAL A 174 20.81 6.42 5.78
C VAL A 174 19.44 5.75 5.91
N PHE A 175 18.34 6.50 5.98
CA PHE A 175 17.00 5.92 6.10
C PHE A 175 16.55 5.30 4.78
N HIS A 176 16.83 5.94 3.64
CA HIS A 176 16.64 5.33 2.32
C HIS A 176 17.47 4.06 2.17
N LEU A 177 18.71 4.06 2.67
CA LEU A 177 19.55 2.87 2.62
C LEU A 177 18.99 1.70 3.45
N LEU A 178 18.44 1.96 4.63
CA LEU A 178 17.94 0.91 5.52
C LEU A 178 16.50 0.46 5.18
N SER A 179 15.66 1.35 4.68
CA SER A 179 14.21 1.13 4.53
C SER A 179 13.67 1.43 3.14
N GLY A 180 14.53 1.85 2.21
CA GLY A 180 14.17 2.19 0.85
C GLY A 180 13.72 1.00 0.01
N MET A 181 13.19 1.34 -1.17
CA MET A 181 12.53 0.40 -2.07
C MET A 181 13.52 -0.35 -2.98
N TRP A 182 14.82 -0.10 -2.84
CA TRP A 182 15.88 -0.77 -3.59
C TRP A 182 16.01 -2.27 -3.29
N LYS A 183 15.50 -2.73 -2.15
CA LYS A 183 15.37 -4.16 -1.82
C LYS A 183 13.92 -4.65 -1.93
N THR A 184 13.75 -5.86 -2.43
CA THR A 184 12.44 -6.53 -2.48
C THR A 184 11.85 -6.71 -1.08
N PRO A 185 10.51 -6.80 -0.94
CA PRO A 185 9.89 -7.07 0.36
C PRO A 185 10.43 -8.35 1.03
N ALA A 186 10.72 -9.39 0.25
CA ALA A 186 11.28 -10.65 0.77
C ALA A 186 12.68 -10.43 1.35
N GLU A 187 13.59 -9.77 0.64
CA GLU A 187 14.94 -9.46 1.13
C GLU A 187 14.90 -8.60 2.40
N ARG A 188 13.97 -7.63 2.46
CA ARG A 188 13.75 -6.81 3.67
C ARG A 188 13.28 -7.66 4.85
N CYS A 189 12.37 -8.60 4.62
CA CYS A 189 11.95 -9.56 5.65
C CYS A 189 13.13 -10.43 6.13
N PHE A 190 14.01 -10.87 5.23
CA PHE A 190 15.21 -11.64 5.60
C PHE A 190 16.27 -10.80 6.31
N LEU A 191 16.42 -9.51 6.04
CA LEU A 191 17.26 -8.63 6.86
C LEU A 191 16.71 -8.50 8.28
N TRP A 192 15.39 -8.42 8.41
CA TRP A 192 14.72 -8.31 9.69
C TRP A 192 14.76 -9.63 10.50
N LEU A 193 14.51 -10.76 9.85
CA LEU A 193 14.48 -12.10 10.45
C LEU A 193 15.87 -12.75 10.58
N GLY A 194 16.76 -12.48 9.63
CA GLY A 194 18.16 -12.93 9.58
C GLY A 194 19.06 -12.22 10.58
N GLY A 195 18.52 -11.19 11.26
CA GLY A 195 18.77 -10.89 12.67
C GLY A 195 20.18 -11.18 13.15
N PHE A 196 21.16 -10.41 12.66
CA PHE A 196 22.37 -10.20 13.44
C PHE A 196 21.92 -9.71 14.82
N ARG A 197 22.05 -10.56 15.85
CA ARG A 197 21.54 -10.24 17.19
C ARG A 197 22.33 -9.06 17.73
N SER A 198 21.73 -7.87 17.77
CA SER A 198 22.33 -6.66 18.36
C SER A 198 22.81 -6.86 19.81
N SER A 199 22.34 -7.91 20.49
CA SER A 199 22.80 -8.34 21.82
C SER A 199 24.19 -9.01 21.83
N GLU A 200 24.67 -9.60 20.73
CA GLU A 200 26.04 -10.14 20.64
C GLU A 200 27.08 -9.00 20.54
N LEU A 201 26.69 -7.83 20.02
CA LEU A 201 27.52 -6.61 20.04
C LEU A 201 27.73 -6.04 21.44
N LEU A 202 26.74 -6.18 22.33
CA LEU A 202 26.91 -5.82 23.74
C LEU A 202 27.94 -6.70 24.46
N LYS A 203 28.16 -7.95 23.98
CA LYS A 203 29.24 -8.80 24.49
C LYS A 203 30.62 -8.35 24.02
N VAL A 204 30.73 -7.79 22.81
CA VAL A 204 31.98 -7.19 22.30
C VAL A 204 32.22 -5.78 22.90
N ARG A 205 31.18 -5.09 23.37
CA ARG A 205 31.25 -3.75 23.99
C ARG A 205 31.97 -3.68 25.34
N LEU A 206 32.33 -4.78 25.99
CA LEU A 206 33.13 -4.71 27.21
C LEU A 206 34.64 -4.57 26.94
N HIS A 207 35.11 -4.78 25.71
CA HIS A 207 36.55 -4.84 25.41
C HIS A 207 37.08 -3.80 24.43
N CYS A 208 36.23 -2.98 23.79
CA CYS A 208 36.69 -1.99 22.82
C CYS A 208 35.90 -0.67 22.91
N LEU A 209 36.41 0.23 23.74
CA LEU A 209 36.03 1.64 23.82
C LEU A 209 36.59 2.41 22.62
N PHE A 210 36.06 2.22 21.42
CA PHE A 210 36.18 3.20 20.32
C PHE A 210 34.83 3.31 19.59
N SER A 211 34.03 4.21 20.15
CA SER A 211 32.67 4.54 19.74
C SER A 211 32.66 5.30 18.40
N TYR A 212 31.57 5.19 17.63
CA TYR A 212 31.25 5.84 16.35
C TYR A 212 31.75 5.19 15.05
N THR A 213 33.00 4.79 14.92
CA THR A 213 33.48 4.14 13.67
C THR A 213 32.86 2.76 13.48
N LEU A 214 32.65 1.99 14.56
CA LEU A 214 32.07 0.65 14.49
C LEU A 214 30.58 0.65 14.12
N ILE A 215 29.83 1.70 14.46
CA ILE A 215 28.42 1.84 14.09
C ILE A 215 28.31 2.15 12.60
N LEU A 216 29.16 3.06 12.09
CA LEU A 216 29.26 3.31 10.65
C LEU A 216 29.73 2.05 9.91
N PHE A 217 30.70 1.32 10.46
CA PHE A 217 31.20 0.07 9.90
C PHE A 217 30.11 -1.01 9.85
N PHE A 218 29.27 -1.12 10.88
CA PHE A 218 28.15 -2.05 10.90
C PHE A 218 27.03 -1.67 9.92
N VAL A 219 26.71 -0.39 9.78
CA VAL A 219 25.73 0.09 8.79
C VAL A 219 26.24 -0.12 7.36
N VAL A 220 27.55 -0.01 7.13
CA VAL A 220 28.14 -0.21 5.80
C VAL A 220 28.33 -1.70 5.45
N LEU A 221 28.59 -2.57 6.42
CA LEU A 221 28.84 -4.01 6.19
C LEU A 221 27.54 -4.85 6.07
N MET A 222 26.43 -4.41 6.69
CA MET A 222 25.12 -5.08 6.58
C MET A 222 24.21 -4.52 5.49
N VAL A 223 24.59 -3.40 4.87
CA VAL A 223 23.83 -2.86 3.74
C VAL A 223 24.25 -3.56 2.48
#